data_AF-A0A0U1PTH9-F1
#
_entry.id   AF-A0A0U1PTH9-F1
#
_cell.length_a   1.000
_cell.length_b   1.000
_cell.length_c   1.000
_cell.angle_alpha   90.00
_cell.angle_beta   90.00
_cell.angle_gamma   90.00
#
_symmetry.space_group_name_H-M   'P 1'
#
loop_
_entity.id
_entity.type
_entity.pdbx_description
1 polymer ?
#
loop_
_entity_poly.entity_id
_entity_poly.type
_entity_poly.pdbx_seq_one_letter_code
_entity_poly.pdbx_strand_id
1 'polypeptide(L)'
;VAAGVAQADEAVAYDNKLNYVNQNGMGLKLPVARGLAVFLNSTRLDDYFRVFSGHTQVNATDLRQMPFPSFEQLRALASVDTTSQDAIDTRLRTS
;
A
#
# COMPACT_ATOMS: atom_id res chain seq x y z
N VAL A 1 -1.17 7.48 6.27
CA VAL A 1 -0.07 6.82 5.55
C VAL A 1 -0.19 7.20 4.09
N ALA A 2 0.90 7.46 3.37
CA ALA A 2 0.85 7.79 1.96
C ALA A 2 1.69 6.80 1.15
N ALA A 3 1.12 6.25 0.08
CA ALA A 3 1.80 5.28 -0.79
C ALA A 3 1.63 5.62 -2.28
N GLY A 4 2.65 5.35 -3.09
CA GLY A 4 2.66 5.56 -4.54
C GLY A 4 3.33 4.41 -5.27
N VAL A 5 3.04 4.29 -6.58
CA VAL A 5 3.70 3.32 -7.47
C VAL A 5 4.83 4.01 -8.21
N ALA A 6 6.06 3.51 -8.05
CA ALA A 6 7.21 3.95 -8.83
C ALA A 6 7.51 2.92 -9.93
N GLN A 7 7.86 3.42 -11.12
CA GLN A 7 8.40 2.63 -12.22
C GLN A 7 9.72 3.29 -12.65
N ALA A 8 10.75 2.49 -12.84
CA ALA A 8 12.05 2.95 -13.26
C ALA A 8 12.70 1.90 -14.17
N ASP A 9 13.32 2.37 -15.24
CA ASP A 9 14.01 1.53 -16.22
C ASP A 9 15.51 1.38 -15.90
N GLU A 10 16.02 2.16 -14.94
CA GLU A 10 17.40 2.18 -14.46
C GLU A 10 17.47 2.05 -12.93
N ALA A 11 18.67 1.86 -12.37
CA ALA A 11 18.87 1.79 -10.93
C ALA A 11 18.53 3.13 -10.27
N VAL A 12 17.58 3.13 -9.34
CA VAL A 12 17.17 4.32 -8.59
C VAL A 12 17.63 4.22 -7.14
N ALA A 13 18.23 5.30 -6.64
CA ALA A 13 18.46 5.48 -5.21
C ALA A 13 17.28 6.24 -4.62
N TYR A 14 16.69 5.69 -3.56
CA TYR A 14 15.57 6.30 -2.87
C TYR A 14 15.97 6.68 -1.43
N ASP A 15 15.27 7.64 -0.83
CA ASP A 15 15.52 8.10 0.53
C ASP A 15 15.22 6.99 1.57
N ASN A 16 16.15 6.73 2.49
CA ASN A 16 16.03 5.74 3.57
C ASN A 16 14.83 5.94 4.51
N LYS A 17 14.10 7.06 4.39
CA LYS A 17 12.84 7.32 5.09
C LYS A 17 11.62 6.68 4.43
N LEU A 18 11.76 6.06 3.25
CA LEU A 18 10.68 5.37 2.55
C LEU A 18 10.76 3.85 2.76
N ASN A 19 9.60 3.20 2.84
CA ASN A 19 9.50 1.74 2.77
C ASN A 19 9.27 1.32 1.31
N TYR A 20 10.03 0.35 0.82
CA TYR A 20 9.81 -0.24 -0.51
C TYR A 20 9.18 -1.61 -0.37
N VAL A 21 8.10 -1.84 -1.13
CA VAL A 21 7.50 -3.16 -1.25
C VAL A 21 7.91 -3.77 -2.58
N ASN A 22 8.50 -4.95 -2.50
CA ASN A 22 8.96 -5.73 -3.63
C ASN A 22 8.63 -7.20 -3.41
N GLN A 23 8.78 -8.01 -4.46
CA GLN A 23 8.68 -9.46 -4.39
C GLN A 23 10.07 -10.06 -4.61
N ASN A 24 10.71 -10.51 -3.53
CA ASN A 24 12.04 -11.12 -3.54
C ASN A 24 13.10 -10.25 -4.23
N GLY A 25 13.09 -8.94 -3.96
CA GLY A 25 14.00 -7.99 -4.61
C GLY A 25 13.61 -7.61 -6.04
N MET A 26 12.57 -8.21 -6.61
CA MET A 26 12.01 -7.84 -7.91
C MET A 26 10.79 -6.92 -7.75
N GLY A 27 10.53 -6.09 -8.76
CA GLY A 27 9.32 -5.28 -8.82
C GLY A 27 8.04 -6.13 -8.79
N LEU A 28 6.94 -5.53 -8.37
CA LEU A 28 5.61 -6.16 -8.40
C LEU A 28 4.99 -6.02 -9.80
N LYS A 29 4.12 -6.96 -10.16
CA LYS A 29 3.25 -6.78 -11.33
C LYS A 29 2.38 -5.53 -11.14
N LEU A 30 2.25 -4.70 -12.16
CA LEU A 30 1.58 -3.40 -12.07
C LEU A 30 0.18 -3.44 -11.42
N PRO A 31 -0.72 -4.41 -11.73
CA PRO A 31 -2.02 -4.48 -11.06
C PRO A 31 -1.89 -4.72 -9.54
N VAL A 32 -0.92 -5.52 -9.11
CA VAL A 32 -0.66 -5.76 -7.68
C VAL A 32 -0.11 -4.50 -7.03
N ALA A 33 0.85 -3.82 -7.66
CA ALA A 33 1.42 -2.57 -7.15
C ALA A 33 0.35 -1.48 -6.97
N ARG A 34 -0.56 -1.33 -7.95
CA ARG A 34 -1.67 -0.38 -7.88
C ARG A 34 -2.65 -0.72 -6.76
N GLY A 35 -3.10 -1.98 -6.68
CA GLY A 35 -3.99 -2.41 -5.61
C GLY A 35 -3.38 -2.26 -4.22
N LEU A 36 -2.08 -2.50 -4.10
CA LEU A 36 -1.34 -2.29 -2.87
C LEU A 36 -1.29 -0.80 -2.49
N ALA A 37 -1.04 0.09 -3.45
CA ALA A 37 -1.10 1.53 -3.21
C ALA A 37 -2.50 1.96 -2.75
N VAL A 38 -3.58 1.44 -3.34
CA VAL A 38 -4.96 1.70 -2.89
C VAL A 38 -5.16 1.27 -1.43
N PHE A 39 -4.77 0.04 -1.09
CA PHE A 39 -4.88 -0.48 0.27
C PHE A 39 -4.06 0.34 1.28
N LEU A 40 -2.83 0.71 0.93
CA LEU A 40 -1.93 1.47 1.80
C LEU A 40 -2.36 2.93 2.03
N ASN A 41 -3.20 3.48 1.16
CA ASN A 41 -3.84 4.79 1.32
C ASN A 41 -5.27 4.70 1.89
N SER A 42 -5.68 3.55 2.43
CA SER A 42 -7.03 3.40 3.00
C SER A 42 -7.13 3.97 4.41
N THR A 43 -8.31 4.48 4.77
CA THR A 43 -8.57 5.02 6.12
C THR A 43 -8.41 3.92 7.17
N ARG A 44 -8.77 2.67 6.83
CA ARG A 44 -8.60 1.51 7.71
C ARG A 44 -7.14 1.32 8.11
N LEU A 45 -6.19 1.49 7.18
CA LEU A 45 -4.79 1.34 7.51
C LEU A 45 -4.27 2.52 8.32
N ASP A 46 -4.72 3.73 7.99
CA ASP A 46 -4.39 4.94 8.73
C ASP A 46 -4.85 4.87 10.18
N ASP A 47 -6.07 4.35 10.42
CA ASP A 47 -6.59 4.11 11.75
C ASP A 47 -5.81 3.03 12.50
N TYR A 48 -5.40 1.95 11.81
CA TYR A 48 -4.55 0.91 12.41
C TYR A 48 -3.25 1.52 12.96
N PHE A 49 -2.54 2.30 12.16
CA PHE A 49 -1.31 2.95 12.62
C PHE A 49 -1.58 3.99 13.71
N ARG A 50 -2.62 4.81 13.58
CA ARG A 50 -2.95 5.82 14.60
C ARG A 50 -3.22 5.21 15.96
N VAL A 51 -3.84 4.03 16.01
CA VAL A 51 -4.18 3.34 17.26
C VAL A 51 -3.00 2.53 17.81
N PHE A 52 -2.23 1.84 16.97
CA PHE A 52 -1.25 0.85 17.43
C PHE A 52 0.19 1.35 17.54
N SER A 53 0.65 2.29 16.70
CA SER A 53 2.06 2.73 16.73
C SER A 53 2.31 3.95 17.62
N GLY A 54 1.27 4.75 17.91
CA GLY A 54 1.38 6.01 18.65
C GLY A 54 2.23 7.09 17.96
N HIS A 55 2.73 6.80 16.75
CA HIS A 55 3.60 7.67 15.95
C HIS A 55 3.15 7.60 14.49
N THR A 56 3.29 8.70 13.76
CA THR A 56 2.88 8.81 12.35
C THR A 56 3.87 8.17 11.37
N GLN A 57 5.07 7.79 11.82
CA GLN A 57 6.04 7.06 11.01
C GLN A 57 5.68 5.59 10.94
N VAL A 58 5.46 5.10 9.72
CA VAL A 58 5.30 3.68 9.43
C VAL A 58 6.67 3.09 9.12
N ASN A 59 7.09 2.07 9.85
CA ASN A 59 8.31 1.33 9.52
C ASN A 59 7.98 -0.01 8.83
N ALA A 60 8.98 -0.61 8.16
CA ALA A 60 8.81 -1.88 7.47
C ALA A 60 8.46 -3.06 8.39
N THR A 61 8.83 -3.02 9.67
CA THR A 61 8.50 -4.05 10.65
C THR A 61 7.02 -4.03 10.98
N ASP A 62 6.44 -2.86 11.25
CA ASP A 62 5.02 -2.69 11.53
C ASP A 62 4.18 -3.10 10.33
N LEU A 63 4.62 -2.73 9.11
CA LEU A 63 3.99 -3.18 7.88
C LEU A 63 3.93 -4.72 7.83
N ARG A 64 5.05 -5.42 8.05
CA ARG A 64 5.13 -6.89 7.98
C ARG A 64 4.25 -7.61 9.01
N GLN A 65 3.92 -6.96 10.12
CA GLN A 65 3.09 -7.55 11.16
C GLN A 65 1.59 -7.42 10.89
N MET A 66 1.18 -6.59 9.92
CA MET A 66 -0.23 -6.44 9.57
C MET A 66 -0.71 -7.58 8.66
N PRO A 67 -2.01 -7.92 8.72
CA PRO A 67 -2.62 -8.75 7.69
C PRO A 67 -2.70 -7.99 6.35
N PHE A 68 -2.14 -8.57 5.30
CA PHE A 68 -2.25 -8.05 3.93
C PHE A 68 -3.39 -8.72 3.16
N PRO A 69 -4.04 -7.99 2.23
CA PRO A 69 -4.93 -8.60 1.25
C PRO A 69 -4.17 -9.61 0.38
N SER A 70 -4.88 -10.64 -0.08
CA SER A 70 -4.35 -11.60 -1.05
C SER A 70 -4.00 -10.91 -2.38
N PHE A 71 -3.14 -11.53 -3.19
CA PHE A 71 -2.83 -11.01 -4.52
C PHE A 71 -4.07 -10.84 -5.41
N GLU A 72 -5.09 -11.68 -5.24
CA GLU A 72 -6.35 -11.56 -5.98
C GLU A 72 -7.14 -10.32 -5.57
N GLN A 73 -7.29 -10.10 -4.27
CA GLN A 73 -7.93 -8.89 -3.74
C GLN A 73 -7.16 -7.63 -4.16
N LEU A 74 -5.83 -7.64 -4.11
CA LEU A 74 -5.02 -6.52 -4.60
C LEU A 74 -5.27 -6.24 -6.09
N ARG A 75 -5.30 -7.27 -6.94
CA ARG A 75 -5.65 -7.07 -8.36
C ARG A 75 -7.05 -6.47 -8.53
N ALA A 76 -8.00 -6.88 -7.71
CA ALA A 76 -9.38 -6.38 -7.74
C ALA A 76 -9.52 -4.94 -7.22
N LEU A 77 -8.57 -4.48 -6.39
CA LEU A 77 -8.47 -3.09 -5.93
C LEU A 77 -7.78 -2.18 -6.97
N ALA A 78 -7.03 -2.74 -7.91
CA ALA A 78 -6.24 -1.96 -8.88
C ALA A 78 -7.07 -1.04 -9.79
N SER A 79 -8.36 -1.31 -9.93
CA SER A 79 -9.31 -0.55 -10.74
C SER A 79 -10.11 0.48 -9.94
N VAL A 80 -9.82 0.64 -8.64
CA VAL A 80 -10.52 1.62 -7.79
C VAL A 80 -10.13 3.03 -8.20
N ASP A 81 -11.12 3.90 -8.27
CA ASP A 81 -10.89 5.33 -8.41
C ASP A 81 -10.26 5.88 -7.12
N THR A 82 -9.02 6.33 -7.22
CA THR A 82 -8.24 6.87 -6.10
C THR A 82 -8.42 8.38 -5.93
N THR A 83 -9.26 9.02 -6.74
CA THR A 83 -9.53 10.47 -6.62
C THR A 83 -10.42 10.81 -5.43
N SER A 84 -11.07 9.81 -4.83
CA SER A 84 -11.93 9.96 -3.65
C SER A 84 -11.62 8.91 -2.60
N GLN A 85 -11.43 9.35 -1.35
CA GLN A 85 -11.21 8.45 -0.21
C GLN A 85 -12.42 7.51 0.01
N ASP A 86 -13.64 8.01 -0.19
CA ASP A 86 -14.87 7.23 -0.03
C ASP A 86 -14.93 6.05 -1.02
N ALA A 87 -14.40 6.23 -2.23
CA ALA A 87 -14.34 5.18 -3.25
C ALA A 87 -13.36 4.06 -2.84
N ILE A 88 -12.21 4.43 -2.26
CA ILE A 88 -11.22 3.50 -1.71
C ILE A 88 -11.85 2.67 -0.59
N ASP A 89 -12.45 3.34 0.39
CA ASP A 89 -12.97 2.67 1.59
C ASP A 89 -14.20 1.80 1.30
N THR A 90 -15.06 2.22 0.35
CA THR A 90 -16.23 1.44 -0.07
C THR A 90 -15.82 0.11 -0.72
N ARG A 91 -14.78 0.12 -1.56
CA ARG A 91 -14.31 -1.10 -2.21
C ARG A 91 -13.70 -2.10 -1.23
N LEU A 92 -12.97 -1.60 -0.23
CA LEU A 92 -12.33 -2.43 0.80
C LEU A 92 -13.32 -3.08 1.77
N ARG A 93 -14.52 -2.52 1.94
CA ARG A 93 -15.60 -3.12 2.75
C ARG A 93 -16.30 -4.30 2.07
N THR A 94 -16.19 -4.42 0.75
CA THR A 94 -16.90 -5.41 -0.08
C THR A 94 -16.01 -6.55 -0.59
N SER A 95 -14.73 -6.59 -0.17
CA SER A 95 -13.70 -7.53 -0.63
C SER A 95 -13.26 -8.55 0.42
#